data_AF-A0A923XVH2-F1
#
_entry.id   AF-A0A923XVH2-F1
#
_cell.length_a   1.000
_cell.length_b   1.000
_cell.length_c   1.000
_cell.angle_alpha   90.00
_cell.angle_beta   90.00
_cell.angle_gamma   90.00
#
_symmetry.space_group_name_H-M   'P 1'
#
loop_
_entity.id
_entity.type
_entity.pdbx_description
1 polymer ?
#
loop_
_entity_poly.entity_id
_entity_poly.type
_entity_poly.pdbx_seq_one_letter_code
_entity_poly.pdbx_strand_id
1 'polypeptide(L)' 'MQIKSQTLTAAAFAPFGEVLEATGDFRLINAGLCQRHHDRATIDVTDARPGIS' A
#
# COMPACT_ATOMS: atom_id res chain seq x y z
N MET A 1 -5.09 -8.71 30.10
CA MET A 1 -4.47 -8.71 28.76
C MET A 1 -4.52 -7.29 28.23
N GLN A 2 -3.39 -6.74 27.76
CA GLN A 2 -3.31 -5.36 27.25
C GLN A 2 -2.75 -5.40 25.83
N ILE A 3 -3.40 -4.70 24.89
CA ILE A 3 -2.92 -4.53 23.53
C ILE A 3 -2.09 -3.25 23.48
N LYS A 4 -0.88 -3.33 22.92
CA LYS A 4 0.01 -2.17 22.74
C LYS A 4 0.14 -1.87 21.25
N SER A 5 0.05 -0.59 20.88
CA SER A 5 0.36 -0.16 19.53
C SER A 5 1.86 -0.35 19.24
N GLN A 6 2.16 -0.59 17.98
CA GLN A 6 3.52 -0.75 17.46
C GLN A 6 3.68 0.12 16.22
N THR A 7 4.91 0.47 15.87
CA THR A 7 5.21 1.16 14.60
C THR A 7 4.78 0.27 13.43
N LEU A 8 3.99 0.84 12.53
CA LEU A 8 3.59 0.15 11.31
C LEU A 8 4.79 0.04 10.36
N THR A 9 5.10 -1.18 9.95
CA THR A 9 6.06 -1.45 8.87
C THR A 9 5.46 -2.50 7.93
N ALA A 10 5.79 -2.44 6.63
CA ALA A 10 5.32 -3.44 5.67
C ALA A 10 5.67 -4.87 6.10
N ALA A 11 6.90 -5.09 6.61
CA ALA A 11 7.35 -6.40 7.06
C ALA A 11 6.55 -6.94 8.26
N ALA A 12 6.28 -6.09 9.27
CA ALA A 12 5.49 -6.51 10.42
C ALA A 12 3.99 -6.70 10.08
N PHE A 13 3.50 -6.01 9.05
CA PHE A 13 2.09 -6.04 8.66
C PHE A 13 1.76 -7.09 7.58
N ALA A 14 2.76 -7.66 6.91
CA ALA A 14 2.59 -8.63 5.82
C ALA A 14 1.61 -9.80 6.10
N PRO A 15 1.51 -10.35 7.33
CA PRO A 15 0.52 -11.39 7.62
C PRO A 15 -0.95 -10.92 7.59
N PHE A 16 -1.17 -9.61 7.68
CA PHE A 16 -2.50 -8.98 7.76
C PHE A 16 -2.89 -8.26 6.46
N GLY A 17 -1.92 -7.92 5.62
CA GLY A 17 -2.16 -7.26 4.35
C GLY A 17 -0.95 -6.42 3.91
N GLU A 18 -1.24 -5.42 3.08
CA GLU A 18 -0.24 -4.57 2.43
C GLU A 18 -0.27 -3.15 3.03
N VAL A 19 0.89 -2.50 3.10
CA VAL A 19 1.02 -1.10 3.55
C VAL A 19 1.16 -0.20 2.33
N LEU A 20 0.24 0.76 2.18
CA LEU A 20 0.35 1.80 1.16
C LEU A 20 1.33 2.88 1.61
N GLU A 21 2.57 2.81 1.10
CA GLU A 21 3.62 3.79 1.38
C GLU A 21 4.37 4.25 0.12
N ALA A 22 4.87 5.48 0.15
CA ALA A 22 5.64 6.11 -0.94
C ALA A 22 7.16 5.91 -0.76
N THR A 23 7.57 4.68 -0.46
CA THR A 23 8.98 4.29 -0.27
C THR A 23 9.33 3.12 -1.19
N GLY A 24 10.61 2.78 -1.39
CA GLY A 24 11.00 1.68 -2.28
C GLY A 24 10.73 1.96 -3.77
N ASP A 25 10.58 0.90 -4.57
CA ASP A 25 10.62 0.98 -6.04
C ASP A 25 9.56 1.90 -6.65
N PHE A 26 9.99 2.77 -7.56
CA PHE A 26 9.12 3.66 -8.31
C PHE A 26 9.52 3.71 -9.77
N ARG A 27 8.60 4.18 -10.62
CA ARG A 27 8.90 4.54 -12.01
C ARG A 27 8.84 6.06 -12.14
N LEU A 28 9.80 6.63 -12.84
CA LEU A 28 9.71 8.04 -13.26
C LEU A 28 8.73 8.15 -14.43
N ILE A 29 7.77 9.07 -14.32
CA ILE A 29 6.82 9.44 -15.37
C ILE A 29 6.86 10.96 -15.58
N ASN A 30 6.13 11.46 -16.60
CA ASN A 30 6.05 12.89 -16.93
C ASN A 30 7.44 13.54 -17.09
N ALA A 31 8.28 12.97 -17.97
CA ALA A 31 9.64 13.44 -18.24
C ALA A 31 10.53 13.55 -16.98
N GLY A 32 10.36 12.64 -16.03
CA GLY A 32 11.17 12.61 -14.80
C GLY A 32 10.63 13.47 -13.66
N LEU A 33 9.47 14.12 -13.84
CA LEU A 33 8.91 15.05 -12.85
C LEU A 33 7.99 14.39 -11.83
N CYS A 34 7.67 13.10 -11.99
CA CYS A 34 6.79 12.41 -11.07
C CYS A 34 7.28 10.99 -10.79
N GLN A 35 7.38 10.63 -9.51
CA GLN A 35 7.66 9.28 -9.05
C GLN A 35 6.34 8.54 -8.85
N ARG A 36 6.14 7.46 -9.61
CA ARG A 36 4.99 6.56 -9.49
C ARG A 36 5.36 5.33 -8.68
N HIS A 37 4.98 5.32 -7.40
CA HIS A 37 4.99 4.14 -6.55
C HIS A 37 3.81 3.24 -6.96
N HIS A 38 4.11 2.26 -7.81
CA HIS A 38 3.13 1.35 -8.40
C HIS A 38 3.03 0.07 -7.57
N ASP A 39 1.97 -0.71 -7.82
CA ASP A 39 1.74 -2.06 -7.28
C ASP A 39 1.87 -2.15 -5.75
N ARG A 40 1.21 -1.22 -5.03
CA ARG A 40 1.29 -1.09 -3.56
C ARG A 40 0.22 -1.84 -2.79
N ALA A 41 -0.88 -2.17 -3.43
CA ALA A 41 -1.88 -3.07 -2.87
C ALA A 41 -2.67 -3.75 -3.99
N THR A 42 -3.14 -4.95 -3.70
CA THR A 42 -4.11 -5.67 -4.52
C THR A 42 -5.51 -5.37 -4.01
N ILE A 43 -6.39 -4.90 -4.91
CA ILE A 43 -7.81 -4.77 -4.60
C ILE A 43 -8.45 -6.15 -4.75
N ASP A 44 -8.85 -6.76 -3.62
CA ASP A 44 -9.58 -8.02 -3.58
C ASP A 44 -11.05 -7.75 -3.21
N VAL A 45 -11.93 -7.96 -4.18
CA VAL A 45 -13.38 -7.76 -4.04
C VAL A 45 -14.07 -8.93 -4.75
N THR A 46 -15.00 -9.59 -4.07
CA THR A 46 -15.72 -10.76 -4.59
C THR A 46 -16.96 -10.35 -5.41
N ASP A 47 -18.11 -10.14 -4.78
CA ASP A 47 -19.40 -9.93 -5.45
C ASP A 47 -19.76 -8.44 -5.62
N ALA A 48 -18.77 -7.56 -5.57
CA ALA A 48 -18.94 -6.11 -5.65
C ALA A 48 -17.87 -5.46 -6.53
N ARG A 49 -17.94 -4.12 -6.66
CA ARG A 49 -16.94 -3.33 -7.38
C ARG A 49 -16.28 -2.32 -6.45
N PRO A 50 -14.96 -2.12 -6.55
CA PRO A 50 -14.32 -1.01 -5.87
C PRO A 50 -14.91 0.32 -6.37
N GLY A 51 -15.21 1.22 -5.44
CA GLY A 51 -15.76 2.54 -5.71
C GLY A 51 -15.01 3.62 -4.93
N ILE A 52 -14.90 4.81 -5.52
CA ILE A 52 -14.31 6.00 -4.90
C ILE A 52 -15.33 7.14 -5.11
N SER A 53 -15.60 7.93 -4.06
CA SER A 53 -16.46 9.12 -4.11
C SER A 53 -15.64 10.39 -4.05
#